data_AF-A0A1B0DLV0-F1
#
_entry.id   AF-A0A1B0DLV0-F1
#
_cell.length_a   1.000
_cell.length_b   1.000
_cell.length_c   1.000
_cell.angle_alpha   90.00
_cell.angle_beta   90.00
_cell.angle_gamma   90.00
#
_symmetry.space_group_name_H-M   'P 1'
#
loop_
_entity.id
_entity.type
_entity.pdbx_description
1 polymer ?
#
loop_
_entity_poly.entity_id
_entity_poly.type
_entity_poly.pdbx_seq_one_letter_code
_entity_poly.pdbx_strand_id
1 'polypeptide(L)'
;MTKALLDNTTHGIVGLLSTLLLTNHFRERLEVWEGPAMLLVAYLVASGIDADHFITARSLKLLDAINLPKRPFLHCSTIPLFVLIILLLTARYFKSLTTCLWLSVIFLAFASHHIRDSIRRGLWFCPFGSTNPTPYALYLLLTVFLPHITIILLSRIIYPKNPATIPQPEEITV
;
A
#
# COMPACT_ATOMS: atom_id res chain seq x y z
N MET A 1 24.11 -6.88 -9.92
CA MET A 1 24.11 -5.97 -8.75
C MET A 1 23.29 -4.71 -9.01
N THR A 2 23.62 -3.90 -10.01
CA THR A 2 22.88 -2.66 -10.35
C THR A 2 21.39 -2.86 -10.61
N LYS A 3 21.02 -3.90 -11.36
CA LYS A 3 19.60 -4.22 -11.63
C LYS A 3 18.78 -4.47 -10.36
N ALA A 4 19.30 -5.25 -9.42
CA ALA A 4 18.60 -5.56 -8.17
C ALA A 4 18.46 -4.33 -7.27
N LEU A 5 19.49 -3.49 -7.20
CA LEU A 5 19.44 -2.24 -6.43
C LEU A 5 18.44 -1.24 -7.04
N LEU A 6 18.44 -1.10 -8.36
CA LEU A 6 17.48 -0.25 -9.07
C LEU A 6 16.05 -0.78 -8.92
N ASP A 7 15.87 -2.10 -8.96
CA ASP A 7 14.61 -2.77 -8.69
C ASP A 7 14.13 -2.39 -7.27
N ASN A 8 14.92 -2.66 -6.24
CA ASN A 8 14.55 -2.33 -4.86
C ASN A 8 14.24 -0.84 -4.66
N THR A 9 15.09 0.04 -5.19
CA THR A 9 14.88 1.50 -5.13
C THR A 9 13.55 1.91 -5.75
N THR A 10 13.17 1.29 -6.87
CA THR A 10 11.90 1.57 -7.53
C THR A 10 10.71 1.11 -6.67
N HIS A 11 10.82 0.00 -5.91
CA HIS A 11 9.78 -0.38 -4.94
C HIS A 11 9.60 0.71 -3.89
N GLY A 12 10.70 1.18 -3.31
CA GLY A 12 10.73 2.31 -2.38
C GLY A 12 10.05 3.57 -2.94
N ILE A 13 10.42 3.97 -4.17
CA ILE A 13 9.88 5.17 -4.82
C ILE A 13 8.37 5.04 -5.06
N VAL A 14 7.89 3.91 -5.58
CA VAL A 14 6.44 3.73 -5.84
C VAL A 14 5.65 3.76 -4.53
N GLY A 15 6.16 3.14 -3.46
CA GLY A 15 5.56 3.22 -2.13
C GLY A 15 5.52 4.65 -1.59
N LEU A 16 6.63 5.38 -1.72
CA LEU A 16 6.73 6.80 -1.33
C LEU A 16 5.73 7.68 -2.10
N LEU A 17 5.65 7.55 -3.43
CA LEU A 17 4.74 8.33 -4.26
C LEU A 17 3.27 8.01 -3.96
N SER A 18 2.94 6.74 -3.70
CA SER A 18 1.60 6.33 -3.28
C SER A 18 1.21 7.00 -1.96
N THR A 19 2.13 7.00 -0.99
CA THR A 19 1.94 7.68 0.29
C THR A 19 1.91 9.19 0.16
N LEU A 20 2.64 9.79 -0.77
CA LEU A 20 2.59 11.23 -1.03
C LEU A 20 1.19 11.68 -1.45
N LEU A 21 0.51 10.91 -2.30
CA LEU A 21 -0.88 11.19 -2.67
C LEU A 21 -1.82 11.12 -1.45
N LEU A 22 -1.63 10.11 -0.59
CA LEU A 22 -2.39 9.95 0.65
C LEU A 22 -2.16 11.12 1.61
N THR A 23 -0.90 11.43 1.94
CA THR A 23 -0.56 12.48 2.91
C THR A 23 -0.92 13.86 2.40
N ASN A 24 -0.80 14.12 1.09
CA ASN A 24 -1.24 15.39 0.51
C ASN A 24 -2.76 15.55 0.60
N HIS A 25 -3.54 14.48 0.39
CA HIS A 25 -5.00 14.53 0.54
C HIS A 25 -5.43 14.87 1.97
N PHE A 26 -4.73 14.33 2.97
CA PHE A 26 -5.04 14.55 4.40
C PHE A 26 -4.13 15.59 5.07
N ARG A 27 -3.46 16.45 4.30
CA ARG A 27 -2.40 17.36 4.80
C ARG A 27 -2.85 18.24 5.96
N GLU A 28 -4.06 18.77 5.90
CA GLU A 28 -4.62 19.64 6.96
C GLU A 28 -4.93 18.89 8.27
N ARG A 29 -4.86 17.55 8.26
CA ARG A 29 -5.12 16.68 9.41
C ARG A 29 -3.84 16.08 10.00
N LEU A 30 -2.68 16.36 9.41
CA LEU A 30 -1.40 15.83 9.83
C LEU A 30 -0.59 16.92 10.54
N GLU A 31 0.14 16.52 11.57
CA GLU A 31 1.19 17.36 12.13
C GLU A 31 2.34 17.52 11.11
N VAL A 32 3.13 18.58 11.24
CA VAL A 32 4.18 18.95 10.29
C VAL A 32 5.21 17.82 10.07
N TRP A 33 5.46 17.00 11.09
CA TRP A 33 6.42 15.89 11.02
C TRP A 33 5.80 14.57 10.55
N GLU A 34 4.49 14.38 10.70
CA GLU A 34 3.82 13.11 10.40
C GLU A 34 3.89 12.78 8.92
N GLY A 35 3.59 13.75 8.04
CA GLY A 35 3.67 13.56 6.59
C GLY A 35 5.05 13.07 6.13
N PRO A 36 6.14 13.81 6.42
CA PRO A 36 7.50 13.36 6.12
C PRO A 36 7.87 12.00 6.72
N ALA A 37 7.46 11.73 7.98
CA ALA A 37 7.71 10.45 8.62
C ALA A 37 7.01 9.29 7.88
N MET A 38 5.75 9.48 7.49
CA MET A 38 4.99 8.51 6.70
C MET A 38 5.63 8.24 5.34
N LEU A 39 6.16 9.26 4.65
CA LEU A 39 6.89 9.09 3.39
C LEU A 39 8.16 8.25 3.55
N LEU A 40 8.94 8.54 4.59
CA LEU A 40 10.15 7.78 4.91
C LEU A 40 9.81 6.33 5.24
N VAL A 41 8.81 6.10 6.09
CA VAL A 41 8.36 4.76 6.45
C VAL A 41 7.84 4.01 5.22
N ALA A 42 7.09 4.67 4.32
CA ALA A 42 6.61 4.04 3.09
C ALA A 42 7.77 3.53 2.22
N TYR A 43 8.80 4.37 2.02
CA TYR A 43 10.00 4.00 1.27
C TYR A 43 10.74 2.83 1.92
N LEU A 44 10.98 2.92 3.23
CA LEU A 44 11.74 1.92 3.98
C LEU A 44 11.00 0.59 4.04
N VAL A 45 9.68 0.59 4.25
CA VAL A 45 8.88 -0.64 4.26
C VAL A 45 8.84 -1.26 2.88
N ALA A 46 8.54 -0.49 1.83
CA ALA A 46 8.45 -1.01 0.47
C ALA A 46 9.81 -1.57 -0.02
N SER A 47 10.92 -0.93 0.34
CA SER A 47 12.27 -1.43 0.01
C SER A 47 12.74 -2.55 0.95
N GLY A 48 12.24 -2.54 2.18
CA GLY A 48 12.60 -3.50 3.22
C GLY A 48 11.98 -4.88 3.02
N ILE A 49 10.90 -4.98 2.25
CA ILE A 49 10.32 -6.28 1.87
C ILE A 49 11.36 -7.17 1.21
N ASP A 50 12.17 -6.62 0.28
CA ASP A 50 13.27 -7.35 -0.39
C ASP A 50 14.37 -7.82 0.58
N ALA A 51 14.46 -7.28 1.80
CA ALA A 51 15.43 -7.73 2.78
C ALA A 51 15.18 -9.18 3.22
N ASP A 52 13.94 -9.68 3.06
CA ASP A 52 13.60 -11.07 3.36
C ASP A 52 14.32 -12.09 2.46
N HIS A 53 14.83 -11.66 1.31
CA HIS A 53 15.68 -12.47 0.45
C HIS A 53 16.97 -12.86 1.17
N PHE A 54 17.61 -11.92 1.87
CA PHE A 54 18.83 -12.17 2.63
C PHE A 54 18.56 -13.09 3.83
N ILE A 55 17.42 -12.88 4.51
CA ILE A 55 16.96 -13.74 5.62
C ILE A 55 16.71 -15.17 5.11
N THR A 56 16.01 -15.30 3.99
CA THR A 56 15.67 -16.59 3.38
C THR A 56 16.91 -17.30 2.86
N ALA A 57 17.88 -16.56 2.32
CA ALA A 57 19.18 -17.07 1.87
C ALA A 57 20.10 -17.45 3.03
N ARG A 58 19.81 -16.95 4.24
CA ARG A 58 20.72 -17.03 5.41
C ARG A 58 22.12 -16.49 5.07
N SER A 59 22.16 -15.44 4.26
CA SER A 59 23.40 -14.87 3.73
C SER A 59 23.21 -13.39 3.44
N LEU A 60 24.25 -12.59 3.70
CA LEU A 60 24.31 -11.17 3.31
C LEU A 60 24.87 -11.00 1.90
N LYS A 61 25.28 -12.08 1.22
CA LYS A 61 25.76 -12.02 -0.15
C LYS A 61 24.56 -11.83 -1.08
N LEU A 62 24.60 -10.74 -1.86
CA LEU A 62 23.54 -10.43 -2.83
C LEU A 62 23.28 -11.57 -3.81
N LEU A 63 24.33 -12.29 -4.23
CA LEU A 63 24.20 -13.40 -5.16
C LEU A 63 23.36 -14.54 -4.58
N ASP A 64 23.45 -14.82 -3.29
CA ASP A 64 22.66 -15.85 -2.62
C ASP A 64 21.20 -15.39 -2.49
N ALA A 65 20.99 -14.10 -2.17
CA ALA A 65 19.67 -13.48 -2.02
C ALA A 65 18.84 -13.50 -3.31
N ILE A 66 19.47 -13.34 -4.48
CA ILE A 66 18.74 -13.34 -5.77
C ILE A 66 18.53 -14.73 -6.37
N ASN A 67 19.27 -15.75 -5.93
CA ASN A 67 19.22 -17.12 -6.47
C ASN A 67 18.47 -18.09 -5.54
N LEU A 68 17.41 -17.62 -4.90
CA LEU A 68 16.62 -18.43 -3.98
C LEU A 68 15.77 -19.49 -4.70
N PRO A 69 15.71 -20.72 -4.17
CA PRO A 69 14.90 -21.79 -4.76
C PRO A 69 13.40 -21.61 -4.47
N LYS A 70 13.05 -20.85 -3.42
CA LYS A 70 11.68 -20.60 -2.99
C LYS A 70 11.43 -19.10 -2.83
N ARG A 71 10.17 -18.68 -2.95
CA ARG A 71 9.79 -17.29 -2.66
C ARG A 71 9.99 -16.98 -1.18
N PRO A 72 10.62 -15.84 -0.86
CA PRO A 72 10.65 -15.32 0.50
C PRO A 72 9.25 -15.00 1.03
N PHE A 73 9.13 -14.98 2.36
CA PHE A 73 7.82 -15.00 3.03
C PHE A 73 7.08 -13.66 3.00
N LEU A 74 7.79 -12.51 2.96
CA LEU A 74 7.13 -11.21 2.87
C LEU A 74 6.47 -10.99 1.50
N HIS A 75 6.88 -11.75 0.48
CA HIS A 75 6.27 -11.76 -0.85
C HIS A 75 4.96 -12.55 -0.93
N CYS A 76 4.41 -12.99 0.21
CA CYS A 76 3.08 -13.57 0.32
C CYS A 76 2.02 -12.46 0.27
N SER A 77 1.29 -12.33 -0.84
CA SER A 77 0.21 -11.35 -1.07
C SER A 77 -0.98 -11.49 -0.11
N THR A 78 -1.05 -12.55 0.69
CA THR A 78 -1.98 -12.63 1.83
C THR A 78 -1.65 -11.57 2.89
N ILE A 79 -0.39 -11.13 3.01
CA ILE A 79 0.03 -10.09 3.97
C ILE A 79 -0.64 -8.74 3.68
N PRO A 80 -0.46 -8.09 2.51
CA PRO A 80 -1.15 -6.83 2.21
C PRO A 80 -2.67 -6.95 2.29
N LEU A 81 -3.25 -8.11 1.95
CA LEU A 81 -4.69 -8.35 2.10
C LEU A 81 -5.10 -8.33 3.58
N PHE A 82 -4.32 -8.95 4.45
CA PHE A 82 -4.57 -8.95 5.89
C PHE A 82 -4.43 -7.54 6.50
N VAL A 83 -3.42 -6.78 6.09
CA VAL A 83 -3.26 -5.37 6.49
C VAL A 83 -4.46 -4.54 6.04
N LEU A 84 -4.98 -4.76 4.82
CA LEU A 84 -6.19 -4.09 4.35
C LEU A 84 -7.41 -4.42 5.22
N ILE A 85 -7.57 -5.69 5.63
CA ILE A 85 -8.67 -6.09 6.53
C ILE A 85 -8.55 -5.37 7.87
N ILE A 86 -7.35 -5.35 8.47
CA ILE A 86 -7.10 -4.62 9.73
C ILE A 86 -7.41 -3.13 9.57
N LEU A 87 -6.98 -2.52 8.45
CA LEU A 87 -7.27 -1.12 8.15
C LEU A 87 -8.77 -0.85 8.10
N LEU A 88 -9.53 -1.65 7.36
CA LEU A 88 -10.98 -1.47 7.21
C LEU A 88 -11.72 -1.67 8.54
N LEU A 89 -11.33 -2.68 9.32
CA LEU A 89 -11.88 -2.89 10.67
C LEU A 89 -11.53 -1.70 11.57
N THR A 90 -10.29 -1.22 11.51
CA THR A 90 -9.85 -0.10 12.33
C THR A 90 -10.63 1.18 12.01
N ALA A 91 -10.78 1.48 10.72
CA ALA A 91 -11.58 2.60 10.24
C ALA A 91 -13.05 2.47 10.66
N ARG A 92 -13.62 1.26 10.60
CA ARG A 92 -15.04 1.02 10.91
C ARG A 92 -15.38 1.16 12.39
N TYR A 93 -14.50 0.67 13.27
CA TYR A 93 -14.78 0.53 14.71
C TYR A 93 -14.11 1.60 15.57
N PHE A 94 -12.86 1.97 15.31
CA PHE A 94 -12.13 2.96 16.13
C PHE A 94 -12.20 4.37 15.55
N LYS A 95 -12.36 4.52 14.23
CA LYS A 95 -12.48 5.81 13.52
C LYS A 95 -11.34 6.82 13.78
N SER A 96 -10.18 6.35 14.26
CA SER A 96 -8.98 7.17 14.41
C SER A 96 -8.34 7.39 13.03
N LEU A 97 -8.36 8.63 12.53
CA LEU A 97 -7.77 8.98 11.24
C LEU A 97 -6.26 8.68 11.24
N THR A 98 -5.52 9.16 12.23
CA THR A 98 -4.06 8.98 12.32
C THR A 98 -3.67 7.51 12.28
N THR A 99 -4.34 6.65 13.05
CA THR A 99 -4.09 5.20 13.03
C THR A 99 -4.38 4.59 11.65
N CYS A 100 -5.48 5.01 11.02
CA CYS A 100 -5.84 4.54 9.68
C CYS A 100 -4.83 5.02 8.62
N LEU A 101 -4.28 6.23 8.74
CA LEU A 101 -3.26 6.73 7.82
C LEU A 101 -1.96 5.93 7.95
N TRP A 102 -1.50 5.66 9.17
CA TRP A 102 -0.33 4.80 9.38
C TRP A 102 -0.53 3.37 8.85
N LEU A 103 -1.69 2.76 9.10
CA LEU A 103 -2.02 1.45 8.52
C LEU A 103 -2.10 1.50 6.99
N SER A 104 -2.59 2.60 6.42
CA SER A 104 -2.63 2.81 4.97
C SER A 104 -1.23 2.95 4.37
N VAL A 105 -0.29 3.58 5.07
CA VAL A 105 1.12 3.62 4.65
C VAL A 105 1.70 2.21 4.53
N ILE A 106 1.48 1.36 5.54
CA ILE A 106 1.95 -0.04 5.50
C ILE A 106 1.26 -0.80 4.37
N PHE A 107 -0.07 -0.65 4.23
CA PHE A 107 -0.83 -1.28 3.14
C PHE A 107 -0.30 -0.85 1.77
N LEU A 108 -0.15 0.45 1.51
CA LEU A 108 0.31 0.98 0.23
C LEU A 108 1.73 0.52 -0.07
N ALA A 109 2.63 0.50 0.91
CA ALA A 109 4.00 0.01 0.74
C ALA A 109 4.02 -1.47 0.32
N PHE A 110 3.31 -2.35 1.03
CA PHE A 110 3.23 -3.76 0.67
C PHE A 110 2.49 -4.00 -0.65
N ALA A 111 1.30 -3.42 -0.80
CA ALA A 111 0.47 -3.64 -2.00
C ALA A 111 1.17 -3.15 -3.27
N SER A 112 1.78 -1.97 -3.25
CA SER A 112 2.51 -1.45 -4.42
C SER A 112 3.74 -2.30 -4.75
N HIS A 113 4.48 -2.75 -3.72
CA HIS A 113 5.58 -3.68 -3.89
C HIS A 113 5.10 -4.97 -4.60
N HIS A 114 4.05 -5.61 -4.09
CA HIS A 114 3.54 -6.87 -4.63
C HIS A 114 2.94 -6.71 -6.03
N ILE A 115 2.24 -5.60 -6.31
CA ILE A 115 1.70 -5.29 -7.64
C ILE A 115 2.84 -5.20 -8.65
N ARG A 116 3.93 -4.51 -8.32
CA ARG A 116 5.10 -4.41 -9.19
C ARG A 116 5.74 -5.77 -9.44
N ASP A 117 5.89 -6.55 -8.38
CA ASP A 117 6.55 -7.86 -8.46
C ASP A 117 5.71 -8.92 -9.19
N SER A 118 4.39 -8.74 -9.18
CA SER A 118 3.44 -9.61 -9.86
C SER A 118 3.61 -9.62 -11.39
N ILE A 119 4.26 -8.63 -12.01
CA ILE A 119 4.54 -8.61 -13.45
C ILE A 119 5.42 -9.80 -13.86
N ARG A 120 6.36 -10.21 -13.02
CA ARG A 120 7.29 -11.31 -13.34
C ARG A 120 6.70 -12.68 -13.03
N ARG A 121 5.92 -12.74 -11.96
CA ARG A 121 5.73 -13.98 -11.19
C ARG A 121 4.29 -14.17 -10.72
N GLY A 122 3.41 -13.18 -10.89
CA GLY A 122 2.07 -13.18 -10.32
C GLY A 122 2.06 -12.97 -8.81
N LEU A 123 0.87 -12.74 -8.27
CA LEU A 123 0.63 -12.60 -6.83
C LEU A 123 0.57 -13.99 -6.18
N TRP A 124 1.17 -14.13 -5.00
CA TRP A 124 1.19 -15.40 -4.28
C TRP A 124 0.33 -15.32 -3.02
N PHE A 125 -0.79 -16.03 -3.00
CA PHE A 125 -1.71 -16.09 -1.88
C PHE A 125 -1.52 -17.41 -1.13
N CYS A 126 -0.79 -17.41 -0.01
CA CYS A 126 -0.67 -18.60 0.83
C CYS A 126 -1.98 -18.81 1.63
N PRO A 127 -2.50 -20.05 1.76
CA PRO A 127 -2.02 -21.32 1.17
C PRO A 127 -2.62 -21.65 -0.22
N PHE A 128 -3.40 -20.74 -0.81
CA PHE A 128 -4.21 -20.97 -2.02
C PHE A 128 -3.44 -21.06 -3.35
N GLY A 129 -2.18 -20.61 -3.41
CA GLY A 129 -1.34 -20.70 -4.60
C GLY A 129 -1.01 -19.34 -5.22
N SER A 130 -0.58 -19.32 -6.48
CA SER A 130 -0.17 -18.09 -7.19
C SER A 130 -1.05 -17.81 -8.40
N THR A 131 -1.23 -16.54 -8.72
CA THR A 131 -1.83 -16.11 -9.98
C THR A 131 -0.82 -16.22 -11.13
N ASN A 132 -1.31 -16.11 -12.36
CA ASN A 132 -0.44 -15.84 -13.50
C ASN A 132 0.22 -14.45 -13.37
N PRO A 133 1.35 -14.22 -14.07
CA PRO A 133 1.97 -12.90 -14.16
C PRO A 133 0.98 -11.81 -14.62
N THR A 134 1.02 -10.68 -13.93
CA THR A 134 0.09 -9.58 -14.18
C THR A 134 0.42 -8.88 -15.51
N PRO A 135 -0.54 -8.73 -16.42
CA PRO A 135 -0.34 -7.96 -17.65
C PRO A 135 0.10 -6.52 -17.36
N TYR A 136 1.01 -5.98 -18.15
CA TYR A 136 1.63 -4.68 -17.89
C TYR A 136 0.61 -3.54 -17.77
N ALA A 137 -0.42 -3.52 -18.62
CA ALA A 137 -1.51 -2.54 -18.54
C ALA A 137 -2.26 -2.62 -17.21
N LEU A 138 -2.55 -3.83 -16.72
CA LEU A 138 -3.20 -4.04 -15.44
C LEU A 138 -2.31 -3.59 -14.28
N TYR A 139 -1.01 -3.85 -14.34
CA TYR A 139 -0.03 -3.31 -13.37
C TYR A 139 -0.12 -1.78 -13.27
N LEU A 140 -0.08 -1.06 -14.40
CA LEU A 140 -0.13 0.40 -14.40
C LEU A 140 -1.43 0.92 -13.79
N LEU A 141 -2.57 0.34 -14.18
CA LEU A 141 -3.88 0.70 -13.63
C LEU A 141 -3.90 0.47 -12.11
N LEU A 142 -3.49 -0.70 -11.66
CA LEU A 142 -3.47 -1.02 -10.23
C LEU A 142 -2.57 -0.06 -9.44
N THR A 143 -1.35 0.22 -9.92
CA THR A 143 -0.42 1.13 -9.25
C THR A 143 -0.97 2.56 -9.15
N VAL A 144 -1.59 3.08 -10.21
CA VAL A 144 -2.17 4.43 -10.21
C VAL A 144 -3.41 4.51 -9.30
N PHE A 145 -4.32 3.54 -9.41
CA PHE A 145 -5.58 3.58 -8.67
C PHE A 145 -5.45 3.18 -7.20
N LEU A 146 -4.45 2.40 -6.81
CA LEU A 146 -4.26 1.92 -5.44
C LEU A 146 -4.35 3.03 -4.36
N PRO A 147 -3.57 4.13 -4.42
CA PRO A 147 -3.69 5.20 -3.43
C PRO A 147 -5.04 5.92 -3.47
N HIS A 148 -5.61 6.12 -4.66
CA HIS A 148 -6.90 6.79 -4.84
C HIS A 148 -8.05 5.99 -4.23
N ILE A 149 -8.08 4.68 -4.46
CA ILE A 149 -9.06 3.77 -3.86
C ILE A 149 -8.93 3.80 -2.34
N THR A 150 -7.69 3.76 -1.82
CA THR A 150 -7.43 3.81 -0.37
C THR A 150 -7.96 5.11 0.25
N ILE A 151 -7.69 6.25 -0.38
CA ILE A 151 -8.24 7.56 0.03
C ILE A 151 -9.76 7.55 0.05
N ILE A 152 -10.40 7.09 -1.04
CA ILE A 152 -11.87 7.06 -1.15
C ILE A 152 -12.48 6.17 -0.07
N LEU A 153 -11.88 5.00 0.20
CA LEU A 153 -12.34 4.09 1.26
C LEU A 153 -12.26 4.75 2.64
N LEU A 154 -11.12 5.35 2.98
CA LEU A 154 -10.95 6.04 4.26
C LEU A 154 -11.93 7.18 4.44
N SER A 155 -12.03 8.07 3.44
CA SER A 155 -12.92 9.22 3.50
C SER A 155 -14.38 8.81 3.66
N ARG A 156 -14.82 7.73 3.00
CA ARG A 156 -16.19 7.22 3.13
C ARG A 156 -16.47 6.57 4.49
N ILE A 157 -15.52 5.84 5.05
CA ILE A 157 -15.72 5.10 6.31
C ILE A 157 -15.64 6.04 7.52
N ILE A 158 -14.66 6.95 7.53
CA ILE A 158 -14.40 7.85 8.65
C ILE A 158 -15.35 9.06 8.59
N TYR A 159 -15.61 9.59 7.39
CA TYR A 159 -16.49 10.76 7.17
C TYR A 159 -17.67 10.40 6.27
N PRO A 160 -18.60 9.55 6.71
CA PRO A 160 -19.79 9.26 5.93
C PRO A 160 -20.54 10.57 5.67
N LYS A 161 -20.88 10.87 4.41
CA LYS A 161 -21.77 11.99 4.07
C LYS A 161 -23.04 11.86 4.91
N ASN A 162 -23.33 12.87 5.73
CA ASN A 162 -24.56 12.89 6.49
C ASN A 162 -25.73 13.11 5.51
N PRO A 163 -26.72 12.20 5.40
CA PRO A 163 -27.86 12.41 4.50
C PRO A 163 -28.71 13.64 4.87
N ALA A 164 -28.55 14.21 6.06
CA ALA A 164 -29.30 15.36 6.54
C ALA A 164 -28.87 16.73 5.97
N THR A 165 -27.79 16.81 5.16
CA THR A 165 -27.32 18.09 4.59
C THR A 165 -27.74 18.31 3.13
N ILE A 166 -28.75 17.59 2.62
CA ILE A 166 -29.41 17.99 1.37
C ILE A 166 -30.33 19.16 1.74
N PRO A 167 -30.08 20.39 1.28
CA PRO A 167 -31.01 21.49 1.51
C PRO A 167 -32.36 21.07 0.91
N GLN A 168 -33.39 21.06 1.75
CA GLN A 168 -34.76 20.94 1.28
C GLN A 168 -35.00 22.12 0.32
N PRO A 169 -35.56 21.90 -0.88
CA PRO A 169 -35.85 23.00 -1.78
C PRO A 169 -36.73 24.01 -1.03
N GLU A 170 -36.28 25.26 -0.96
CA GLU A 170 -37.03 26.35 -0.33
C GLU A 170 -38.45 26.36 -0.93
N GLU A 171 -39.42 26.17 -0.06
CA GLU A 171 -40.84 26.23 -0.39
C GLU A 171 -41.12 27.68 -0.81
N ILE A 172 -41.19 27.91 -2.13
CA ILE A 172 -41.51 29.22 -2.70
C ILE A 172 -42.97 29.50 -2.34
N THR A 173 -43.20 30.20 -1.23
CA THR A 173 -44.50 30.78 -0.91
C THR A 173 -44.76 31.93 -1.88
N VAL A 174 -45.70 31.68 -2.80
CA VAL A 174 -46.32 32.66 -3.71
C VAL A 174 -47.33 33.52 -2.95
#